data_AF-A0A422QIZ0-F1
#
_entry.id   AF-A0A422QIZ0-F1
#
_cell.length_a   1.000
_cell.length_b   1.000
_cell.length_c   1.000
_cell.angle_alpha   90.00
_cell.angle_beta   90.00
_cell.angle_gamma   90.00
#
_symmetry.space_group_name_H-M   'P 1'
#
loop_
_entity.id
_entity.type
_entity.pdbx_description
1 polymer ?
#
loop_
_entity_poly.entity_id
_entity_poly.type
_entity_poly.pdbx_seq_one_letter_code
_entity_poly.pdbx_strand_id
1 'polypeptide(L)'
;LLPKLDPQALLVTDANAAYPAFARAHGVAHQAVNLSAGERVRNGAEGAIHVQNVNAYHRRFKEWLARFHGVASRWLPNYLGWQWTLDGGRVTSVEQLLRIAFGVINR
;
A
#
# COMPACT_ATOMS: atom_id res chain seq x y z
N LEU A 1 -19.31 0.34 -8.38
CA LEU A 1 -18.97 1.26 -7.27
C LEU A 1 -17.67 1.95 -7.64
N LEU A 2 -17.67 3.28 -7.79
CA LEU A 2 -16.41 4.01 -7.90
C LEU A 2 -15.70 3.89 -6.55
N PRO A 3 -14.38 3.62 -6.51
CA PRO A 3 -13.64 3.72 -5.27
C PRO A 3 -13.83 5.14 -4.71
N LYS A 4 -14.10 5.27 -3.40
CA LYS A 4 -14.14 6.58 -2.73
C LYS A 4 -12.72 7.10 -2.65
N LEU A 5 -12.23 7.62 -3.77
CA LEU A 5 -10.96 8.34 -3.85
C LEU A 5 -11.23 9.80 -3.52
N ASP A 6 -10.31 10.41 -2.81
CA ASP A 6 -10.30 11.86 -2.65
C ASP A 6 -10.26 12.52 -4.03
N PRO A 7 -11.02 13.59 -4.31
CA PRO A 7 -10.97 14.29 -5.60
C PRO A 7 -9.57 14.78 -5.99
N GLN A 8 -8.67 14.96 -5.02
CA GLN A 8 -7.28 15.35 -5.23
C GLN A 8 -6.31 14.15 -5.26
N ALA A 9 -6.81 12.92 -5.14
CA ALA A 9 -5.97 11.73 -5.17
C ALA A 9 -5.32 11.53 -6.54
N LEU A 10 -4.00 11.35 -6.54
CA LEU A 10 -3.23 10.94 -7.70
C LEU A 10 -3.17 9.41 -7.78
N LEU A 11 -3.74 8.83 -8.83
CA LEU A 11 -3.55 7.42 -9.15
C LEU A 11 -2.13 7.21 -9.69
N VAL A 12 -1.35 6.38 -9.03
CA VAL A 12 0.00 6.03 -9.50
C VAL A 12 0.07 4.57 -9.88
N THR A 13 0.58 4.25 -11.08
CA THR A 13 0.65 2.87 -11.58
C THR A 13 1.97 2.53 -12.25
N ASP A 14 2.21 1.24 -12.49
CA ASP A 14 3.38 0.65 -13.14
C ASP A 14 3.34 0.72 -14.68
N ALA A 15 2.56 1.66 -15.24
CA ALA A 15 2.35 1.87 -16.67
C ALA A 15 1.56 0.79 -17.43
N ASN A 16 0.87 -0.14 -16.75
CA ASN A 16 -0.07 -1.03 -17.43
C ASN A 16 -1.19 -0.23 -18.13
N ALA A 17 -1.48 -0.56 -19.40
CA ALA A 17 -2.40 0.14 -20.29
C ALA A 17 -3.86 0.22 -19.80
N ALA A 18 -4.28 -0.66 -18.89
CA ALA A 18 -5.61 -0.61 -18.30
C ALA A 18 -5.83 0.66 -17.45
N TYR A 19 -4.78 1.15 -16.78
CA TYR A 19 -4.91 2.25 -15.82
C TYR A 19 -5.07 3.64 -16.45
N PRO A 20 -4.33 4.02 -17.52
CA PRO A 20 -4.61 5.26 -18.25
C PRO A 20 -6.03 5.30 -18.84
N ALA A 21 -6.56 4.17 -19.29
CA ALA A 21 -7.93 4.10 -19.80
C ALA A 21 -8.95 4.32 -18.67
N PHE A 22 -8.77 3.65 -17.54
CA PHE A 22 -9.60 3.82 -16.34
C PHE A 22 -9.57 5.26 -15.81
N ALA A 23 -8.38 5.85 -15.69
CA ALA A 23 -8.20 7.21 -15.18
C ALA A 23 -8.94 8.25 -16.04
N ARG A 24 -8.84 8.13 -17.37
CA ARG A 24 -9.55 9.01 -18.31
C ARG A 24 -11.07 8.81 -18.24
N ALA A 25 -11.54 7.57 -18.14
CA ALA A 25 -12.97 7.27 -18.05
C ALA A 25 -13.62 7.82 -16.77
N HIS A 26 -12.83 8.03 -15.71
CA HIS A 26 -13.33 8.45 -14.39
C HIS A 26 -12.81 9.82 -13.91
N GLY A 27 -12.08 10.55 -14.76
CA GLY A 27 -11.56 11.88 -14.42
C GLY A 27 -10.57 11.89 -13.25
N VAL A 28 -9.85 10.79 -13.02
CA VAL A 28 -8.87 10.65 -11.93
C VAL A 28 -7.50 11.09 -12.44
N ALA A 29 -6.80 11.94 -11.68
CA ALA A 29 -5.42 12.31 -11.98
C ALA A 29 -4.54 11.05 -12.00
N HIS A 30 -3.70 10.87 -13.02
CA HIS A 30 -2.90 9.66 -13.19
C HIS A 30 -1.45 9.93 -13.54
N GLN A 31 -0.55 9.22 -12.86
CA GLN A 31 0.88 9.22 -13.15
C GLN A 31 1.39 7.78 -13.25
N ALA A 32 1.81 7.37 -14.44
CA ALA A 32 2.52 6.12 -14.63
C ALA A 32 4.02 6.25 -14.30
N VAL A 33 4.60 5.22 -13.69
CA VAL A 33 6.05 5.00 -13.57
C VAL A 33 6.38 3.81 -14.47
N ASN A 34 7.05 4.03 -15.59
CA ASN A 34 7.31 2.96 -16.55
C ASN A 34 8.51 2.10 -16.12
N LEU A 35 8.23 1.08 -15.31
CA LEU A 35 9.24 0.15 -14.81
C LEU A 35 9.97 -0.58 -15.95
N SER A 36 9.27 -0.90 -17.04
CA SER A 36 9.85 -1.60 -18.20
C SER A 36 10.83 -0.75 -19.00
N ALA A 37 10.69 0.58 -18.94
CA ALA A 37 11.63 1.54 -19.52
C ALA A 37 12.78 1.91 -18.56
N GLY A 38 12.87 1.25 -17.39
CA GLY A 38 13.90 1.54 -16.38
C GLY A 38 13.60 2.75 -15.49
N GLU A 39 12.42 3.37 -15.62
CA GLU A 39 12.01 4.46 -14.71
C GLU A 39 11.71 3.87 -13.33
N ARG A 40 12.48 4.28 -12.31
CA ARG A 40 12.29 3.80 -10.92
C ARG A 40 11.64 4.83 -10.02
N VAL A 41 11.75 6.10 -10.40
CA VAL A 41 11.27 7.26 -9.64
C VAL A 41 10.73 8.25 -10.64
N ARG A 42 9.54 8.80 -10.36
CA ARG A 42 9.01 9.93 -11.11
C ARG A 42 8.74 11.07 -10.14
N ASN A 43 9.27 12.24 -10.43
CA ASN A 43 8.99 13.43 -9.62
C ASN A 43 7.56 13.88 -9.94
N GLY A 44 6.69 13.89 -8.94
CA GLY A 44 5.36 14.50 -8.99
C GLY A 44 5.36 15.87 -8.32
N ALA A 45 4.22 16.56 -8.37
CA ALA A 45 4.04 17.87 -7.75
C ALA A 45 4.29 17.87 -6.22
N GLU A 46 4.11 16.73 -5.55
CA GLU A 46 4.28 16.55 -4.10
C GLU A 46 5.54 15.77 -3.70
N GLY A 47 6.43 15.45 -4.66
CA GLY A 47 7.68 14.73 -4.40
C GLY A 47 7.88 13.46 -5.24
N ALA A 48 8.86 12.66 -4.84
CA ALA A 48 9.26 11.45 -5.57
C ALA A 48 8.24 10.32 -5.38
N ILE A 49 7.72 9.79 -6.49
CA ILE A 49 6.71 8.73 -6.51
C ILE A 49 7.39 7.38 -6.70
N HIS A 50 7.27 6.50 -5.69
CA HIS A 50 7.99 5.23 -5.60
C HIS A 50 7.06 4.01 -5.59
N VAL A 51 6.47 3.68 -6.75
CA VAL A 51 5.61 2.47 -6.92
C VAL A 51 6.33 1.19 -6.49
N GLN A 52 7.65 1.11 -6.72
CA GLN A 52 8.44 -0.06 -6.31
C GLN A 52 8.45 -0.28 -4.80
N ASN A 53 8.44 0.78 -3.99
CA ASN A 53 8.43 0.64 -2.53
C ASN A 53 7.09 0.05 -2.05
N VAL A 54 5.98 0.53 -2.61
CA VAL A 54 4.64 0.01 -2.34
C VAL A 54 4.51 -1.45 -2.77
N ASN A 55 4.97 -1.79 -3.98
CA ASN A 55 4.94 -3.17 -4.49
C ASN A 55 5.83 -4.11 -3.66
N ALA A 56 7.02 -3.66 -3.26
CA ALA A 56 7.91 -4.42 -2.41
C ALA A 56 7.26 -4.67 -1.03
N TYR A 57 6.64 -3.65 -0.44
CA TYR A 57 5.92 -3.79 0.83
C TYR A 57 4.74 -4.77 0.69
N HIS A 58 3.94 -4.64 -0.37
CA HIS A 58 2.82 -5.55 -0.63
C HIS A 58 3.28 -7.01 -0.75
N ARG A 59 4.42 -7.26 -1.40
CA ARG A 59 5.02 -8.60 -1.47
C ARG A 59 5.40 -9.13 -0.09
N ARG A 60 6.16 -8.35 0.69
CA ARG A 60 6.56 -8.72 2.06
C ARG A 60 5.36 -8.97 2.96
N PHE A 61 4.30 -8.17 2.82
CA PHE A 61 3.05 -8.33 3.55
C PHE A 61 2.36 -9.66 3.21
N LYS A 62 2.26 -10.02 1.93
CA LYS A 62 1.69 -11.31 1.49
C LYS A 62 2.49 -12.50 1.98
N GLU A 63 3.82 -12.43 1.88
CA GLU A 63 4.73 -13.48 2.37
C GLU A 63 4.58 -13.66 3.89
N TRP A 64 4.47 -12.56 4.65
CA TRP A 64 4.22 -12.61 6.09
C TRP A 64 2.83 -13.19 6.43
N LEU A 65 1.78 -12.81 5.69
CA LEU A 65 0.42 -13.31 5.88
C LEU A 65 0.30 -14.82 5.62
N ALA A 66 1.08 -15.37 4.69
CA ALA A 66 1.04 -16.79 4.33
C ALA A 66 1.28 -17.71 5.54
N ARG A 67 2.01 -17.24 6.55
CA ARG A 67 2.29 -17.95 7.81
C ARG A 67 1.05 -18.22 8.66
N PHE A 68 -0.03 -17.46 8.45
CA PHE A 68 -1.28 -17.59 9.20
C PHE A 68 -2.32 -18.46 8.46
N HIS A 69 -1.97 -19.07 7.32
CA HIS A 69 -2.86 -19.91 6.51
C HIS A 69 -4.18 -19.22 6.11
N GLY A 70 -4.14 -17.90 5.95
CA GLY A 70 -5.31 -17.07 5.65
C GLY A 70 -5.88 -16.41 6.89
N VAL A 71 -6.24 -15.13 6.74
CA VAL A 71 -6.88 -14.32 7.77
C VAL A 71 -8.22 -13.83 7.26
N ALA A 72 -9.21 -13.72 8.13
CA ALA A 72 -10.50 -13.17 7.71
C ALA A 72 -10.30 -11.73 7.20
N SER A 73 -10.83 -11.43 6.01
CA SER A 73 -10.60 -10.13 5.35
C SER A 73 -11.00 -8.93 6.20
N ARG A 74 -11.98 -9.09 7.09
CA ARG A 74 -12.38 -8.06 8.08
C ARG A 74 -11.25 -7.61 9.01
N TRP A 75 -10.25 -8.47 9.23
CA TRP A 75 -9.11 -8.18 10.10
C TRP A 75 -7.86 -7.74 9.35
N LEU A 76 -7.85 -7.77 8.01
CA LEU A 76 -6.70 -7.33 7.20
C LEU A 76 -6.13 -5.96 7.61
N PRO A 77 -6.96 -4.94 7.95
CA PRO A 77 -6.43 -3.65 8.44
C PRO A 77 -5.53 -3.79 9.68
N ASN A 78 -5.88 -4.67 10.61
CA ASN A 78 -5.09 -4.90 11.83
C ASN A 78 -3.74 -5.55 11.48
N TYR A 79 -3.78 -6.61 10.67
CA TYR A 79 -2.58 -7.31 10.20
C TYR A 79 -1.65 -6.40 9.39
N LEU A 80 -2.22 -5.53 8.56
CA LEU A 80 -1.46 -4.52 7.80
C LEU A 80 -0.73 -3.57 8.75
N GLY A 81 -1.44 -3.04 9.76
CA GLY A 81 -0.85 -2.18 10.78
C GLY A 81 0.27 -2.87 11.57
N TRP A 82 0.04 -4.10 12.03
CA TRP A 82 1.04 -4.86 12.77
C TRP A 82 2.29 -5.12 11.93
N GLN A 83 2.13 -5.58 10.69
CA GLN A 83 3.29 -5.82 9.85
C GLN A 83 4.01 -4.53 9.46
N TRP A 84 3.30 -3.42 9.25
CA TRP A 84 3.96 -2.14 9.01
C TRP A 84 4.82 -1.68 10.21
N THR A 85 4.38 -1.95 11.44
CA THR A 85 5.16 -1.65 12.64
C THR A 85 6.37 -2.57 12.79
N LEU A 86 6.23 -3.86 12.47
CA LEU A 86 7.31 -4.86 12.54
C LEU A 86 8.35 -4.67 11.43
N ASP A 87 7.92 -4.59 10.16
CA ASP A 87 8.76 -4.42 8.97
C ASP A 87 9.61 -3.15 9.04
N GLY A 88 9.09 -2.10 9.68
CA GLY A 88 9.81 -0.84 9.86
C GLY A 88 10.67 -0.74 11.13
N GLY A 89 10.79 -1.81 11.92
CA GLY A 89 11.54 -1.77 13.18
C GLY A 89 11.01 -0.76 14.20
N ARG A 90 9.72 -0.39 14.10
CA ARG A 90 9.07 0.62 14.98
C ARG A 90 8.71 0.07 16.35
N VAL A 91 8.90 -1.23 16.53
CA VAL A 91 8.64 -1.98 17.74
C VAL A 91 9.94 -2.60 18.21
N THR A 92 10.34 -2.30 19.44
CA THR A 92 11.60 -2.77 20.02
C THR A 92 11.39 -3.88 21.06
N SER A 93 10.15 -4.15 21.45
CA SER A 93 9.81 -5.20 22.42
C SER A 93 8.46 -5.87 22.14
N VAL A 94 8.31 -7.10 22.67
CA VAL A 94 7.05 -7.85 22.61
C VAL A 94 5.93 -7.10 23.33
N GLU A 95 6.22 -6.45 24.45
CA GLU A 95 5.23 -5.68 25.20
C GLU A 95 4.65 -4.52 24.36
N GLN A 96 5.52 -3.79 23.67
CA GLN A 96 5.10 -2.70 22.79
C GLN A 96 4.24 -3.22 21.64
N LEU A 97 4.57 -4.39 21.06
CA LEU A 97 3.75 -5.03 20.05
C LEU A 97 2.35 -5.35 20.58
N LEU A 98 2.26 -5.96 21.76
CA LEU A 98 0.99 -6.36 22.37
C LEU A 98 0.11 -5.15 22.67
N ARG A 99 0.68 -4.06 23.20
CA ARG A 99 -0.06 -2.81 23.44
C ARG A 99 -0.68 -2.25 22.15
N ILE A 100 0.08 -2.25 21.05
CA ILE A 100 -0.42 -1.81 19.74
C ILE A 100 -1.52 -2.76 19.23
N ALA A 101 -1.30 -4.08 19.35
CA ALA A 101 -2.23 -5.08 18.85
C ALA A 101 -3.59 -5.03 19.55
N PHE A 102 -3.60 -4.96 20.87
CA PHE A 102 -4.82 -4.91 21.65
C PHE A 102 -5.49 -3.52 21.66
N GLY A 103 -4.71 -2.43 21.52
CA GLY A 103 -5.25 -1.08 21.41
C GLY A 103 -6.05 -0.82 20.12
N VAL A 104 -5.85 -1.63 19.07
CA VAL A 104 -6.58 -1.55 17.79
C VAL A 104 -7.83 -2.43 17.80
N ILE A 105 -7.83 -3.55 18.53
CA ILE A 105 -8.98 -4.47 18.62
C ILE A 105 -10.14 -3.88 19.44
N ASN A 106 -9.84 -2.98 20.38
CA ASN A 106 -10.82 -2.39 21.31
C ASN A 106 -11.31 -0.99 20.90
N ARG A 107 -11.39 -0.70 19.60
CA ARG A 107 -11.95 0.56 19.08
C ARG A 107 -13.19 0.33 18.23
#